data_AF-A0AAU1GA78-F1
#
_entry.id   AF-A0AAU1GA78-F1
#
_cell.length_a   1.000
_cell.length_b   1.000
_cell.length_c   1.000
_cell.angle_alpha   90.00
_cell.angle_beta   90.00
_cell.angle_gamma   90.00
#
_symmetry.space_group_name_H-M   'P 1'
#
loop_
_entity.id
_entity.type
_entity.pdbx_description
1 polymer ?
#
loop_
_entity_poly.entity_id
_entity_poly.type
_entity_poly.pdbx_seq_one_letter_code
_entity_poly.pdbx_strand_id
1 'polypeptide(L)'
;MAARTARVWPLGLAAAAVVVAAAPAHCAGVDGPVPSAQVVLRNTDLDTGTPLPGARFELWREVNDQPGLQVTGPAADEKQEGACETDARGSCTVELPVGETYYWRQTVVPAGYEAPEDPVTGFTVRGADAKEGIVLNVPHHKRGAAYSGAVRVLKEDAKTGSPLAGAVFELWRETNSTGGLQTRGINADQRVRPGCATDEDGVCDFEGLPDGEYYLVETDVPEGYVLPARTVTGPLRLDDETPGGRRVVTLENARDSYAGVPITDPDEGRAARRVRRWSGPLTPSAEQHGP
;
A
#
# COMPACT_ATOMS: atom_id res chain seq x y z
N MET A 1 -20.05 87.07 -58.37
CA MET A 1 -21.52 87.01 -58.29
C MET A 1 -21.91 85.70 -57.60
N ALA A 2 -22.79 85.82 -56.59
CA ALA A 2 -23.58 84.79 -55.91
C ALA A 2 -22.88 83.64 -55.17
N ALA A 3 -22.87 83.78 -53.83
CA ALA A 3 -22.73 82.71 -52.86
C ALA A 3 -23.93 81.75 -52.90
N ARG A 4 -23.70 80.46 -52.62
CA ARG A 4 -24.74 79.54 -52.15
C ARG A 4 -24.24 78.75 -50.95
N THR A 5 -24.92 79.00 -49.84
CA THR A 5 -24.87 78.36 -48.54
C THR A 5 -25.26 76.89 -48.63
N ALA A 6 -24.45 75.99 -48.06
CA ALA A 6 -24.83 74.60 -47.83
C ALA A 6 -25.08 74.39 -46.32
N ARG A 7 -26.27 73.88 -46.02
CA ARG A 7 -26.81 73.64 -44.68
C ARG A 7 -26.17 72.39 -44.07
N VAL A 8 -25.82 72.48 -42.80
CA VAL A 8 -25.39 71.37 -41.95
C VAL A 8 -26.61 70.51 -41.60
N TRP A 9 -26.49 69.20 -41.78
CA TRP A 9 -27.40 68.19 -41.23
C TRP A 9 -26.62 67.41 -40.15
N PRO A 10 -27.17 67.18 -38.95
CA PRO A 10 -26.50 66.36 -37.97
C PRO A 10 -26.67 64.88 -38.35
N LEU A 11 -25.56 64.17 -38.54
CA LEU A 11 -25.56 62.71 -38.59
C LEU A 11 -25.69 62.21 -37.14
N GLY A 12 -26.83 61.61 -36.83
CA GLY A 12 -27.05 60.91 -35.58
C GLY A 12 -26.08 59.74 -35.45
N LEU A 13 -25.38 59.66 -34.33
CA LEU A 13 -24.61 58.49 -33.92
C LEU A 13 -25.58 57.34 -33.64
N ALA A 14 -25.62 56.37 -34.54
CA ALA A 14 -26.22 55.07 -34.25
C ALA A 14 -25.29 54.33 -33.26
N ALA A 15 -25.76 54.11 -32.03
CA ALA A 15 -25.09 53.25 -31.07
C ALA A 15 -25.16 51.80 -31.56
N ALA A 16 -24.03 51.26 -32.04
CA ALA A 16 -23.88 49.84 -32.24
C ALA A 16 -23.74 49.17 -30.86
N ALA A 17 -24.77 48.45 -30.42
CA ALA A 17 -24.67 47.58 -29.27
C ALA A 17 -23.75 46.40 -29.61
N VAL A 18 -22.52 46.43 -29.09
CA VAL A 18 -21.66 45.24 -29.06
C VAL A 18 -22.23 44.30 -28.01
N VAL A 19 -22.90 43.24 -28.46
CA VAL A 19 -23.18 42.09 -27.60
C VAL A 19 -21.85 41.38 -27.38
N VAL A 20 -21.21 41.67 -26.24
CA VAL A 20 -20.12 40.83 -25.75
C VAL A 20 -20.76 39.51 -25.33
N ALA A 21 -20.66 38.49 -26.18
CA ALA A 21 -20.91 37.13 -25.74
C ALA A 21 -19.90 36.83 -24.63
N ALA A 22 -20.38 36.67 -23.40
CA ALA A 22 -19.57 36.15 -22.32
C ALA A 22 -19.04 34.79 -22.76
N ALA A 23 -17.71 34.66 -22.88
CA ALA A 23 -17.08 33.37 -23.00
C ALA A 23 -17.56 32.47 -21.85
N PRO A 24 -17.77 31.16 -22.08
CA PRO A 24 -18.07 30.26 -20.99
C PRO A 24 -16.96 30.42 -19.94
N ALA A 25 -17.38 30.66 -18.69
CA ALA A 25 -16.48 30.67 -17.56
C ALA A 25 -15.71 29.34 -17.60
N HIS A 26 -14.43 29.42 -17.93
CA HIS A 26 -13.53 28.32 -17.67
C HIS A 26 -13.56 28.17 -16.15
N CYS A 27 -14.09 27.05 -15.65
CA CYS A 27 -13.89 26.71 -14.26
C CYS A 27 -12.38 26.74 -14.03
N ALA A 28 -11.91 27.77 -13.32
CA ALA A 28 -10.56 27.77 -12.80
C ALA A 28 -10.44 26.48 -11.99
N GLY A 29 -9.55 25.60 -12.45
CA GLY A 29 -9.22 24.38 -11.74
C GLY A 29 -8.87 24.72 -10.30
N VAL A 30 -9.17 23.80 -9.41
CA VAL A 30 -8.74 23.82 -8.02
C VAL A 30 -7.20 23.66 -7.97
N ASP A 31 -6.46 24.67 -8.41
CA ASP A 31 -4.99 24.69 -8.41
C ASP A 31 -4.47 25.04 -6.99
N GLY A 32 -4.87 24.22 -6.02
CA GLY A 32 -4.13 24.11 -4.76
C GLY A 32 -2.88 23.24 -4.98
N PRO A 33 -1.84 23.37 -4.15
CA PRO A 33 -0.72 22.43 -4.19
C PRO A 33 -1.27 21.00 -4.05
N VAL A 34 -0.84 20.10 -4.94
CA VAL A 34 -1.20 18.68 -4.88
C VAL A 34 -0.78 18.17 -3.50
N PRO A 35 -1.71 17.64 -2.67
CA PRO A 35 -1.34 17.15 -1.35
C PRO A 35 -0.30 16.05 -1.47
N SER A 36 0.74 16.13 -0.64
CA SER A 36 1.85 15.18 -0.60
C SER A 36 2.05 14.64 0.81
N ALA A 37 2.75 13.53 0.90
CA ALA A 37 3.18 12.91 2.14
C ALA A 37 4.68 12.67 2.12
N GLN A 38 5.28 12.83 3.31
CA GLN A 38 6.65 12.42 3.54
C GLN A 38 6.73 10.89 3.57
N VAL A 39 7.58 10.34 2.70
CA VAL A 39 7.88 8.91 2.65
C VAL A 39 9.34 8.71 2.99
N VAL A 40 9.58 7.97 4.07
CA VAL A 40 10.91 7.60 4.54
C VAL A 40 11.14 6.13 4.22
N LEU A 41 12.14 5.84 3.41
CA LEU A 41 12.65 4.49 3.24
C LEU A 41 13.79 4.28 4.23
N ARG A 42 13.74 3.19 4.99
CA ARG A 42 14.72 2.86 6.03
C ARG A 42 15.29 1.46 5.79
N ASN A 43 16.59 1.37 5.53
CA ASN A 43 17.31 0.11 5.49
C ASN A 43 17.90 -0.21 6.85
N THR A 44 17.72 -1.46 7.28
CA THR A 44 18.24 -1.95 8.56
C THR A 44 18.78 -3.36 8.45
N ASP A 45 19.69 -3.70 9.35
CA ASP A 45 20.08 -5.06 9.66
C ASP A 45 18.88 -5.80 10.30
N LEU A 46 18.49 -6.95 9.75
CA LEU A 46 17.27 -7.68 10.16
C LEU A 46 17.30 -8.13 11.64
N ASP A 47 18.48 -8.44 12.15
CA ASP A 47 18.66 -8.98 13.50
C ASP A 47 18.71 -7.85 14.53
N THR A 48 19.65 -6.93 14.31
CA THR A 48 19.99 -5.88 15.28
C THR A 48 19.16 -4.61 15.11
N GLY A 49 18.47 -4.43 13.99
CA GLY A 49 17.80 -3.17 13.63
C GLY A 49 18.77 -2.03 13.29
N THR A 50 20.08 -2.30 13.20
CA THR A 50 21.10 -1.27 12.92
C THR A 50 20.83 -0.59 11.57
N PRO A 51 20.81 0.75 11.49
CA PRO A 51 20.59 1.43 10.22
C PRO A 51 21.74 1.23 9.22
N LEU A 52 21.40 1.05 7.94
CA LEU A 52 22.37 0.69 6.88
C LEU A 52 22.54 1.81 5.82
N PRO A 53 23.65 2.55 5.81
CA PRO A 53 23.97 3.52 4.76
C PRO A 53 24.36 2.87 3.43
N GLY A 54 24.21 3.63 2.34
CA GLY A 54 24.75 3.31 1.02
C GLY A 54 23.92 2.33 0.18
N ALA A 55 22.71 1.96 0.62
CA ALA A 55 21.75 1.31 -0.27
C ALA A 55 21.24 2.31 -1.30
N ARG A 56 20.96 1.87 -2.52
CA ARG A 56 20.38 2.73 -3.57
C ARG A 56 19.09 2.17 -4.11
N PHE A 57 18.13 3.05 -4.36
CA PHE A 57 16.81 2.72 -4.85
C PHE A 57 16.39 3.63 -6.01
N GLU A 58 15.64 3.06 -6.94
CA GLU A 58 14.88 3.78 -7.94
C GLU A 58 13.40 3.85 -7.50
N LEU A 59 12.76 4.97 -7.74
CA LEU A 59 11.32 5.14 -7.52
C LEU A 59 10.57 5.06 -8.84
N TRP A 60 9.47 4.33 -8.84
CA TRP A 60 8.58 4.15 -9.99
C TRP A 60 7.14 4.43 -9.55
N ARG A 61 6.37 5.14 -10.38
CA ARG A 61 4.94 5.38 -10.15
C ARG A 61 4.14 4.41 -11.02
N GLU A 62 3.18 3.73 -10.40
CA GLU A 62 2.19 2.89 -11.07
C GLU A 62 1.32 3.76 -11.97
N VAL A 63 1.23 3.42 -13.25
CA VAL A 63 0.45 4.20 -14.25
C VAL A 63 -0.38 3.32 -15.19
N ASN A 64 -0.37 2.01 -14.99
CA ASN A 64 -0.89 1.06 -15.96
C ASN A 64 -1.91 0.05 -15.37
N ASP A 65 -2.12 0.10 -14.05
CA ASP A 65 -3.06 -0.72 -13.28
C ASP A 65 -2.75 -2.23 -13.32
N GLN A 66 -1.51 -2.61 -13.63
CA GLN A 66 -1.07 -4.01 -13.54
C GLN A 66 -0.37 -4.27 -12.19
N PRO A 67 -0.61 -5.42 -11.56
CA PRO A 67 0.07 -5.75 -10.32
C PRO A 67 1.59 -5.86 -10.47
N GLY A 68 2.32 -5.19 -9.56
CA GLY A 68 3.78 -5.26 -9.48
C GLY A 68 4.47 -4.22 -10.35
N LEU A 69 5.81 -4.18 -10.30
CA LEU A 69 6.59 -3.19 -11.06
C LEU A 69 6.89 -3.68 -12.49
N GLN A 70 6.53 -2.91 -13.51
CA GLN A 70 6.94 -3.12 -14.90
C GLN A 70 7.99 -2.09 -15.32
N VAL A 71 9.27 -2.51 -15.44
CA VAL A 71 10.38 -1.57 -15.75
C VAL A 71 10.65 -1.34 -17.24
N THR A 72 10.00 -2.09 -18.14
CA THR A 72 10.21 -2.03 -19.60
C THR A 72 8.96 -2.35 -20.38
N GLY A 73 8.88 -1.86 -21.62
CA GLY A 73 7.77 -2.13 -22.54
C GLY A 73 6.76 -0.98 -22.61
N PRO A 74 5.70 -1.13 -23.43
CA PRO A 74 4.69 -0.08 -23.63
C PRO A 74 3.76 0.11 -22.42
N ALA A 75 3.70 -0.86 -21.51
CA ALA A 75 3.00 -0.79 -20.23
C ALA A 75 4.01 -0.70 -19.07
N ALA A 76 5.15 -0.05 -19.28
CA ALA A 76 6.09 0.19 -18.20
C ALA A 76 5.57 1.28 -17.26
N ASP A 77 5.88 1.13 -15.98
CA ASP A 77 5.68 2.16 -14.97
C ASP A 77 6.58 3.37 -15.19
N GLU A 78 6.16 4.50 -14.63
CA GLU A 78 6.88 5.75 -14.80
C GLU A 78 8.01 5.87 -13.79
N LYS A 79 9.26 5.74 -14.25
CA LYS A 79 10.43 6.03 -13.42
C LYS A 79 10.45 7.50 -13.01
N GLN A 80 10.52 7.75 -11.71
CA GLN A 80 10.66 9.10 -11.16
C GLN A 80 12.12 9.56 -11.24
N GLU A 81 12.34 10.86 -11.44
CA GLU A 81 13.70 11.41 -11.48
C GLU A 81 14.37 11.36 -10.10
N GLY A 82 15.65 10.98 -10.09
CA GLY A 82 16.45 10.86 -8.87
C GLY A 82 16.57 9.41 -8.37
N ALA A 83 17.63 9.17 -7.61
CA ALA A 83 17.84 7.92 -6.89
C ALA A 83 17.85 8.22 -5.39
N CYS A 84 17.32 7.28 -4.61
CA CYS A 84 17.27 7.37 -3.16
C CYS A 84 18.44 6.56 -2.59
N GLU A 85 19.44 7.25 -2.03
CA GLU A 85 20.59 6.62 -1.37
C GLU A 85 20.48 6.78 0.15
N THR A 86 20.56 5.68 0.89
CA THR A 86 20.41 5.74 2.34
C THR A 86 21.61 6.43 3.00
N ASP A 87 21.31 7.40 3.86
CA ASP A 87 22.30 8.20 4.58
C ASP A 87 22.92 7.43 5.77
N ALA A 88 23.75 8.10 6.57
CA ALA A 88 24.38 7.53 7.77
C ALA A 88 23.37 7.01 8.83
N ARG A 89 22.10 7.42 8.75
CA ARG A 89 20.99 6.91 9.57
C ARG A 89 20.21 5.81 8.85
N GLY A 90 20.78 5.23 7.80
CA GLY A 90 20.17 4.19 6.98
C GLY A 90 18.87 4.61 6.31
N SER A 91 18.64 5.91 6.14
CA SER A 91 17.35 6.43 5.70
C SER A 91 17.48 7.32 4.47
N CYS A 92 16.42 7.40 3.69
CA CYS A 92 16.26 8.39 2.63
C CYS A 92 14.79 8.81 2.55
N THR A 93 14.56 10.09 2.26
CA THR A 93 13.24 10.71 2.35
C THR A 93 12.86 11.37 1.03
N VAL A 94 11.60 11.19 0.63
CA VAL A 94 10.98 11.85 -0.52
C VAL A 94 9.60 12.39 -0.14
N GLU A 95 9.10 13.37 -0.89
CA GLU A 95 7.73 13.87 -0.78
C GLU A 95 6.95 13.39 -2.02
N LEU A 96 5.86 12.65 -1.80
CA LEU A 96 5.10 12.04 -2.90
C LEU A 96 3.63 12.45 -2.86
N PRO A 97 3.00 12.71 -4.03
CA PRO A 97 1.57 12.94 -4.14
C PRO A 97 0.73 11.84 -3.48
N VAL A 98 -0.32 12.26 -2.76
CA VAL A 98 -1.33 11.33 -2.24
C VAL A 98 -2.26 10.83 -3.35
N GLY A 99 -2.81 9.64 -3.17
CA GLY A 99 -3.72 8.99 -4.12
C GLY A 99 -3.01 8.08 -5.13
N GLU A 100 -1.68 8.06 -5.13
CA GLU A 100 -0.85 7.36 -6.11
C GLU A 100 -0.20 6.10 -5.51
N THR A 101 0.07 5.12 -6.38
CA THR A 101 0.84 3.91 -6.03
C THR A 101 2.25 3.98 -6.62
N TYR A 102 3.22 3.53 -5.84
CA TYR A 102 4.63 3.57 -6.19
C TYR A 102 5.33 2.25 -5.86
N TYR A 103 6.48 2.05 -6.49
CA TYR A 103 7.42 0.98 -6.22
C TYR A 103 8.81 1.53 -5.98
N TRP A 104 9.41 1.14 -4.86
CA TRP A 104 10.86 1.23 -4.68
C TRP A 104 11.51 -0.02 -5.26
N ARG A 105 12.48 0.15 -6.15
CA ARG A 105 13.34 -0.95 -6.62
C ARG A 105 14.75 -0.74 -6.11
N GLN A 106 15.23 -1.66 -5.29
CA GLN A 106 16.61 -1.62 -4.82
C GLN A 106 17.57 -1.98 -5.95
N THR A 107 18.55 -1.11 -6.20
CA THR A 107 19.58 -1.28 -7.24
C THR A 107 20.96 -1.51 -6.65
N VAL A 108 21.21 -1.05 -5.42
CA VAL A 108 22.44 -1.33 -4.67
C VAL A 108 22.09 -1.79 -3.26
N VAL A 109 22.65 -2.93 -2.88
CA VAL A 109 22.54 -3.53 -1.54
C VAL A 109 23.64 -2.93 -0.65
N PRO A 110 23.36 -2.68 0.65
CA PRO A 110 24.41 -2.27 1.60
C PRO A 110 25.63 -3.20 1.60
N ALA A 111 26.82 -2.62 1.76
CA ALA A 111 28.05 -3.39 1.82
C ALA A 111 28.02 -4.39 3.00
N GLY A 112 28.35 -5.66 2.73
CA GLY A 112 28.35 -6.72 3.75
C GLY A 112 27.00 -7.41 3.96
N TYR A 113 25.97 -7.03 3.21
CA TYR A 113 24.63 -7.62 3.30
C TYR A 113 24.29 -8.45 2.05
N GLU A 114 23.28 -9.30 2.16
CA GLU A 114 22.77 -10.14 1.09
C GLU A 114 21.72 -9.40 0.25
N ALA A 115 21.61 -9.75 -1.03
CA ALA A 115 20.56 -9.20 -1.86
C ALA A 115 19.21 -9.81 -1.45
N PRO A 116 18.13 -9.01 -1.36
CA PRO A 116 16.81 -9.56 -1.12
C PRO A 116 16.37 -10.42 -2.31
N GLU A 117 15.56 -11.44 -2.04
CA GLU A 117 14.94 -12.27 -3.09
C GLU A 117 14.04 -11.43 -4.00
N ASP A 118 13.24 -10.54 -3.40
CA ASP A 118 12.48 -9.51 -4.10
C ASP A 118 13.07 -8.11 -3.77
N PRO A 119 13.70 -7.43 -4.74
CA PRO A 119 14.23 -6.08 -4.55
C PRO A 119 13.16 -4.99 -4.66
N VAL A 120 11.88 -5.33 -4.87
CA VAL A 120 10.79 -4.39 -5.06
C VAL A 120 9.94 -4.24 -3.80
N THR A 121 9.61 -3.01 -3.44
CA THR A 121 8.66 -2.69 -2.37
C THR A 121 7.58 -1.76 -2.90
N GLY A 122 6.38 -2.29 -3.11
CA GLY A 122 5.19 -1.53 -3.51
C GLY A 122 4.47 -0.88 -2.33
N PHE A 123 3.95 0.32 -2.53
CA PHE A 123 3.15 1.05 -1.55
C PHE A 123 2.25 2.11 -2.21
N THR A 124 1.08 2.35 -1.61
CA THR A 124 0.19 3.45 -2.01
C THR A 124 0.31 4.59 -1.01
N VAL A 125 0.36 5.84 -1.46
CA VAL A 125 0.29 7.03 -0.60
C VAL A 125 -1.18 7.43 -0.45
N ARG A 126 -1.73 7.40 0.75
CA ARG A 126 -3.13 7.69 1.07
C ARG A 126 -3.28 9.11 1.61
N GLY A 127 -4.51 9.63 1.59
CA GLY A 127 -4.80 10.99 2.09
C GLY A 127 -4.44 11.20 3.57
N ALA A 128 -4.55 10.17 4.42
CA ALA A 128 -4.15 10.26 5.83
C ALA A 128 -2.64 10.44 6.01
N ASP A 129 -1.84 9.89 5.10
CA ASP A 129 -0.38 9.92 5.18
C ASP A 129 0.18 11.33 4.98
N ALA A 130 -0.58 12.26 4.38
CA ALA A 130 -0.16 13.66 4.26
C ALA A 130 0.13 14.31 5.62
N LYS A 131 -0.48 13.82 6.70
CA LYS A 131 -0.23 14.30 8.07
C LYS A 131 0.69 13.37 8.85
N GLU A 132 0.55 12.07 8.64
CA GLU A 132 1.21 11.05 9.46
C GLU A 132 2.59 10.64 8.93
N GLY A 133 2.84 10.83 7.64
CA GLY A 133 4.01 10.28 6.94
C GLY A 133 3.96 8.75 6.82
N ILE A 134 4.92 8.20 6.08
CA ILE A 134 5.06 6.75 5.87
C ILE A 134 6.52 6.37 6.13
N VAL A 135 6.74 5.32 6.91
CA VAL A 135 8.04 4.64 6.99
C VAL A 135 7.92 3.28 6.31
N LEU A 136 8.82 3.01 5.36
CA LEU A 136 8.97 1.72 4.70
C LEU A 136 10.29 1.11 5.14
N ASN A 137 10.22 0.04 5.91
CA ASN A 137 11.39 -0.68 6.40
C ASN A 137 11.81 -1.75 5.38
N VAL A 138 13.08 -1.76 5.00
CA VAL A 138 13.68 -2.76 4.12
C VAL A 138 14.81 -3.48 4.89
N PRO A 139 14.51 -4.61 5.56
CA PRO A 139 15.51 -5.40 6.29
C PRO A 139 16.52 -6.06 5.35
N HIS A 140 17.72 -6.32 5.87
CA HIS A 140 18.77 -7.09 5.19
C HIS A 140 19.39 -8.15 6.08
N HIS A 141 19.65 -9.31 5.49
CA HIS A 141 20.48 -10.35 6.11
C HIS A 141 21.94 -9.97 6.02
N LYS A 142 22.65 -10.04 7.15
CA LYS A 142 24.09 -9.84 7.17
C LYS A 142 24.77 -11.07 6.57
N ARG A 143 25.67 -10.85 5.61
CA ARG A 143 26.35 -11.94 4.91
C ARG A 143 27.14 -12.81 5.88
N GLY A 144 26.88 -14.11 5.83
CA GLY A 144 27.53 -15.10 6.69
C GLY A 144 27.01 -15.13 8.13
N ALA A 145 25.97 -14.36 8.47
CA ALA A 145 25.21 -14.60 9.68
C ALA A 145 24.42 -15.91 9.53
N ALA A 146 24.35 -16.69 10.60
CA ALA A 146 23.57 -17.93 10.63
C ALA A 146 22.31 -17.68 11.45
N TYR A 147 21.17 -17.57 10.76
CA TYR A 147 19.86 -17.49 11.38
C TYR A 147 19.17 -18.86 11.25
N SER A 148 18.82 -19.48 12.38
CA SER A 148 18.18 -20.79 12.41
C SER A 148 16.70 -20.75 12.79
N GLY A 149 16.17 -19.58 13.16
CA GLY A 149 14.77 -19.42 13.53
C GLY A 149 13.85 -19.64 12.33
N ALA A 150 12.69 -20.23 12.59
CA ALA A 150 11.65 -20.43 11.58
C ALA A 150 10.23 -20.27 12.15
N VAL A 151 9.32 -19.76 11.33
CA VAL A 151 7.87 -19.80 11.58
C VAL A 151 7.22 -20.66 10.52
N ARG A 152 6.50 -21.71 10.93
CA ARG A 152 5.70 -22.57 10.06
C ARG A 152 4.22 -22.30 10.26
N VAL A 153 3.52 -22.05 9.17
CA VAL A 153 2.06 -21.99 9.13
C VAL A 153 1.52 -23.34 8.66
N LEU A 154 0.50 -23.84 9.34
CA LEU A 154 -0.35 -24.94 8.90
C LEU A 154 -1.76 -24.39 8.69
N LYS A 155 -2.27 -24.48 7.46
CA LYS A 155 -3.55 -23.92 7.08
C LYS A 155 -4.57 -25.01 6.87
N GLU A 156 -5.70 -24.89 7.56
CA GLU A 156 -6.74 -25.93 7.54
C GLU A 156 -8.14 -25.34 7.29
N ASP A 157 -9.03 -26.20 6.77
CA ASP A 157 -10.46 -25.95 6.69
C ASP A 157 -11.07 -26.05 8.08
N ALA A 158 -11.74 -24.99 8.53
CA ALA A 158 -12.28 -24.88 9.88
C ALA A 158 -13.33 -25.96 10.26
N LYS A 159 -13.92 -26.64 9.28
CA LYS A 159 -14.96 -27.65 9.52
C LYS A 159 -14.42 -29.08 9.49
N THR A 160 -13.47 -29.34 8.59
CA THR A 160 -12.99 -30.69 8.27
C THR A 160 -11.58 -30.97 8.78
N GLY A 161 -10.80 -29.93 9.12
CA GLY A 161 -9.38 -30.05 9.44
C GLY A 161 -8.51 -30.44 8.24
N SER A 162 -9.03 -30.32 7.01
CA SER A 162 -8.27 -30.66 5.81
C SER A 162 -7.30 -29.54 5.46
N PRO A 163 -6.09 -29.83 4.94
CA PRO A 163 -5.12 -28.81 4.56
C PRO A 163 -5.65 -27.91 3.43
N LEU A 164 -5.22 -26.64 3.44
CA LEU A 164 -5.61 -25.62 2.47
C LEU A 164 -4.41 -25.03 1.74
N ALA A 165 -4.29 -25.36 0.45
CA ALA A 165 -3.38 -24.72 -0.48
C ALA A 165 -3.86 -23.33 -0.92
N GLY A 166 -2.92 -22.40 -1.08
CA GLY A 166 -3.14 -21.09 -1.69
C GLY A 166 -3.50 -19.95 -0.74
N ALA A 167 -3.47 -20.15 0.58
CA ALA A 167 -3.56 -19.04 1.53
C ALA A 167 -2.23 -18.29 1.55
N VAL A 168 -2.24 -16.96 1.54
CA VAL A 168 -1.03 -16.14 1.45
C VAL A 168 -0.78 -15.40 2.75
N PHE A 169 0.45 -15.50 3.26
CA PHE A 169 0.89 -14.87 4.50
C PHE A 169 2.04 -13.91 4.28
N GLU A 170 1.99 -12.76 4.95
CA GLU A 170 3.15 -11.92 5.22
C GLU A 170 3.70 -12.22 6.63
N LEU A 171 5.01 -12.04 6.81
CA LEU A 171 5.66 -12.07 8.12
C LEU A 171 6.20 -10.68 8.46
N TRP A 172 5.82 -10.21 9.65
CA TRP A 172 6.24 -8.94 10.23
C TRP A 172 7.00 -9.18 11.52
N ARG A 173 8.00 -8.34 11.81
CA ARG A 173 8.78 -8.37 13.05
C ARG A 173 8.47 -7.11 13.86
N GLU A 174 8.18 -7.31 15.14
CA GLU A 174 8.05 -6.25 16.12
C GLU A 174 9.38 -5.50 16.25
N THR A 175 9.37 -4.19 16.06
CA THR A 175 10.60 -3.38 16.07
C THR A 175 10.47 -2.07 16.83
N ASN A 176 9.28 -1.73 17.31
CA ASN A 176 8.98 -0.42 17.84
C ASN A 176 8.54 -0.45 19.32
N SER A 177 8.37 -1.65 19.89
CA SER A 177 7.97 -1.92 21.28
C SER A 177 6.56 -1.43 21.63
N THR A 178 5.71 -1.18 20.64
CA THR A 178 4.28 -0.90 20.84
C THR A 178 3.50 -2.19 20.67
N GLY A 179 2.58 -2.47 21.60
CA GLY A 179 1.84 -3.71 21.57
C GLY A 179 0.96 -3.86 20.32
N GLY A 180 1.11 -4.99 19.63
CA GLY A 180 0.34 -5.35 18.44
C GLY A 180 1.06 -4.92 17.16
N LEU A 181 0.59 -5.38 16.01
CA LEU A 181 1.21 -5.06 14.73
C LEU A 181 0.85 -3.64 14.25
N GLN A 182 1.84 -2.83 13.88
CA GLN A 182 1.65 -1.60 13.12
C GLN A 182 2.18 -1.77 11.70
N THR A 183 1.30 -1.94 10.72
CA THR A 183 1.74 -2.12 9.31
C THR A 183 2.04 -0.81 8.57
N ARG A 184 1.83 0.34 9.23
CA ARG A 184 1.93 1.67 8.61
C ARG A 184 2.19 2.78 9.63
N GLY A 185 2.64 3.92 9.13
CA GLY A 185 2.92 5.14 9.88
C GLY A 185 4.39 5.23 10.26
N ILE A 186 4.74 6.24 11.05
CA ILE A 186 6.13 6.45 11.50
C ILE A 186 6.65 5.38 12.46
N ASN A 187 5.74 4.68 13.14
CA ASN A 187 6.03 3.59 14.04
C ASN A 187 5.69 2.24 13.40
N ALA A 188 5.71 2.14 12.07
CA ALA A 188 5.46 0.87 11.40
C ALA A 188 6.52 -0.17 11.78
N ASP A 189 6.06 -1.38 12.06
CA ASP A 189 6.88 -2.56 12.18
C ASP A 189 7.54 -2.93 10.86
N GLN A 190 8.45 -3.89 10.96
CA GLN A 190 9.22 -4.32 9.82
C GLN A 190 8.55 -5.51 9.15
N ARG A 191 8.14 -5.35 7.89
CA ARG A 191 7.79 -6.49 7.05
C ARG A 191 9.08 -7.21 6.64
N VAL A 192 9.24 -8.45 7.07
CA VAL A 192 10.48 -9.23 6.85
C VAL A 192 10.35 -10.23 5.71
N ARG A 193 9.13 -10.65 5.37
CA ARG A 193 8.83 -11.47 4.20
C ARG A 193 7.51 -10.99 3.56
N PRO A 194 7.52 -10.64 2.26
CA PRO A 194 6.38 -10.01 1.59
C PRO A 194 5.28 -11.00 1.16
N GLY A 195 5.51 -12.31 1.24
CA GLY A 195 4.52 -13.30 0.86
C GLY A 195 5.04 -14.73 0.95
N CYS A 196 4.19 -15.64 1.39
CA CYS A 196 4.38 -17.08 1.34
C CYS A 196 3.01 -17.74 1.20
N ALA A 197 2.82 -18.50 0.12
CA ALA A 197 1.58 -19.20 -0.16
C ALA A 197 1.65 -20.62 0.41
N THR A 198 0.55 -21.11 0.98
CA THR A 198 0.48 -22.49 1.47
C THR A 198 0.46 -23.49 0.33
N ASP A 199 1.22 -24.56 0.47
CA ASP A 199 1.29 -25.67 -0.50
C ASP A 199 0.10 -26.64 -0.38
N GLU A 200 0.14 -27.76 -1.13
CA GLU A 200 -0.91 -28.81 -1.12
C GLU A 200 -1.14 -29.44 0.25
N ASP A 201 -0.11 -29.44 1.11
CA ASP A 201 -0.18 -29.92 2.49
C ASP A 201 -0.64 -28.81 3.47
N GLY A 202 -1.01 -27.63 2.95
CA GLY A 202 -1.42 -26.47 3.73
C GLY A 202 -0.26 -25.78 4.44
N VAL A 203 0.98 -26.02 4.02
CA VAL A 203 2.18 -25.56 4.72
C VAL A 203 2.78 -24.33 4.04
N CYS A 204 3.20 -23.37 4.86
CA CYS A 204 4.04 -22.26 4.46
C CYS A 204 5.15 -22.06 5.52
N ASP A 205 6.40 -21.95 5.09
CA ASP A 205 7.56 -21.81 5.97
C ASP A 205 8.31 -20.49 5.75
N PHE A 206 8.53 -19.76 6.83
CA PHE A 206 9.44 -18.63 6.89
C PHE A 206 10.70 -19.04 7.63
N GLU A 207 11.81 -19.18 6.92
CA GLU A 207 13.10 -19.61 7.48
C GLU A 207 14.14 -18.49 7.50
N GLY A 208 15.24 -18.76 8.22
CA GLY A 208 16.35 -17.84 8.34
C GLY A 208 15.93 -16.58 9.11
N LEU A 209 15.25 -16.76 10.24
CA LEU A 209 14.79 -15.65 11.08
C LEU A 209 15.72 -15.50 12.28
N PRO A 210 16.13 -14.26 12.62
CA PRO A 210 16.75 -14.00 13.91
C PRO A 210 15.73 -14.14 15.04
N ASP A 211 16.23 -14.18 16.28
CA ASP A 211 15.38 -14.13 17.46
C ASP A 211 14.56 -12.83 17.48
N GLY A 212 13.37 -12.90 18.05
CA GLY A 212 12.46 -11.76 18.16
C GLY A 212 11.00 -12.14 18.24
N GLU A 213 10.15 -11.11 18.20
CA GLU A 213 8.70 -11.25 18.17
C GLU A 213 8.17 -10.96 16.77
N TYR A 214 7.28 -11.83 16.30
CA TYR A 214 6.78 -11.81 14.94
C TYR A 214 5.25 -11.81 14.89
N TYR A 215 4.71 -11.30 13.79
CA TYR A 215 3.28 -11.34 13.48
C TYR A 215 3.09 -11.96 12.10
N LEU A 216 2.15 -12.89 12.00
CA LEU A 216 1.63 -13.39 10.74
C LEU A 216 0.43 -12.55 10.33
N VAL A 217 0.36 -12.15 9.06
CA VAL A 217 -0.81 -11.50 8.46
C VAL A 217 -1.28 -12.35 7.31
N GLU A 218 -2.48 -12.92 7.40
CA GLU A 218 -3.13 -13.55 6.26
C GLU A 218 -3.65 -12.47 5.32
N THR A 219 -3.11 -12.41 4.10
CA THR A 219 -3.43 -11.37 3.12
C THR A 219 -4.37 -11.86 2.03
N ASP A 220 -4.38 -13.17 1.76
CA ASP A 220 -5.26 -13.77 0.77
C ASP A 220 -5.65 -15.19 1.16
N VAL A 221 -6.80 -15.65 0.64
CA VAL A 221 -7.36 -16.97 0.94
C VAL A 221 -7.66 -17.75 -0.34
N PRO A 222 -7.69 -19.10 -0.27
CA PRO A 222 -8.04 -19.91 -1.43
C PRO A 222 -9.48 -19.66 -1.89
N GLU A 223 -9.75 -19.94 -3.17
CA GLU A 223 -11.10 -19.81 -3.72
C GLU A 223 -12.13 -20.62 -2.91
N GLY A 224 -13.28 -20.00 -2.62
CA GLY A 224 -14.36 -20.63 -1.84
C GLY A 224 -14.17 -20.54 -0.32
N TYR A 225 -13.16 -19.82 0.16
CA TYR A 225 -12.97 -19.49 1.58
C TYR A 225 -13.13 -18.00 1.85
N VAL A 226 -13.32 -17.66 3.12
CA VAL A 226 -13.45 -16.28 3.59
C VAL A 226 -12.22 -15.91 4.41
N LEU A 227 -11.63 -14.75 4.10
CA LEU A 227 -10.58 -14.15 4.91
C LEU A 227 -11.13 -13.85 6.32
N PRO A 228 -10.47 -14.32 7.40
CA PRO A 228 -10.98 -14.14 8.75
C PRO A 228 -11.02 -12.66 9.14
N ALA A 229 -11.98 -12.28 9.99
CA ALA A 229 -12.10 -10.90 10.48
C ALA A 229 -10.85 -10.43 11.25
N ARG A 230 -10.16 -11.37 11.92
CA ARG A 230 -8.85 -11.15 12.52
C ARG A 230 -7.81 -11.88 11.68
N THR A 231 -7.10 -11.13 10.84
CA THR A 231 -6.04 -11.65 9.96
C THR A 231 -4.67 -11.72 10.62
N VAL A 232 -4.49 -11.05 11.77
CA VAL A 232 -3.21 -10.95 12.46
C VAL A 232 -3.10 -11.96 13.59
N THR A 233 -2.07 -12.79 13.54
CA THR A 233 -1.68 -13.75 14.59
C THR A 233 -0.32 -13.41 15.17
N GLY A 234 -0.24 -13.26 16.49
CA GLY A 234 0.98 -12.96 17.23
C GLY A 234 0.73 -12.14 18.50
N PRO A 235 1.80 -11.70 19.21
CA PRO A 235 3.19 -11.94 18.83
C PRO A 235 3.60 -13.41 18.94
N LEU A 236 4.42 -13.86 18.00
CA LEU A 236 5.06 -15.16 17.94
C LEU A 236 6.50 -14.98 18.35
N ARG A 237 6.87 -15.52 19.50
CA ARG A 237 8.23 -15.42 20.02
C ARG A 237 9.12 -16.51 19.42
N LEU A 238 10.26 -16.09 18.88
CA LEU A 238 11.39 -16.93 18.49
C LEU A 238 12.60 -16.57 19.35
N ASP A 239 13.13 -17.57 20.04
CA ASP A 239 14.29 -17.49 20.93
C ASP A 239 14.87 -18.89 21.21
N ASP A 240 15.91 -18.95 22.04
CA ASP A 240 16.55 -20.18 22.50
C ASP A 240 15.60 -21.21 23.15
N GLU A 241 14.45 -20.78 23.66
CA GLU A 241 13.45 -21.66 24.27
C GLU A 241 12.49 -22.28 23.24
N THR A 242 12.52 -21.79 22.00
CA THR A 242 11.66 -22.28 20.92
C THR A 242 12.06 -23.71 20.53
N PRO A 243 11.16 -24.71 20.69
CA PRO A 243 11.50 -26.10 20.41
C PRO A 243 11.97 -26.32 18.98
N GLY A 244 13.21 -26.80 18.83
CA GLY A 244 13.82 -27.03 17.52
C GLY A 244 14.02 -25.76 16.68
N GLY A 245 13.99 -24.56 17.29
CA GLY A 245 14.11 -23.28 16.60
C GLY A 245 12.95 -22.95 15.66
N ARG A 246 11.85 -23.71 15.70
CA ARG A 246 10.72 -23.54 14.79
C ARG A 246 9.42 -23.33 15.57
N ARG A 247 8.77 -22.20 15.33
CA ARG A 247 7.42 -21.92 15.83
C ARG A 247 6.39 -22.40 14.81
N VAL A 248 5.57 -23.38 15.21
CA VAL A 248 4.47 -23.90 14.38
C VAL A 248 3.15 -23.26 14.82
N VAL A 249 2.35 -22.80 13.86
CA VAL A 249 1.05 -22.15 14.09
C VAL A 249 0.00 -22.76 13.14
N THR A 250 -1.08 -23.30 13.68
CA THR A 250 -2.24 -23.77 12.89
C THR A 250 -3.29 -22.68 12.80
N LEU A 251 -3.76 -22.37 11.59
CA LEU A 251 -4.73 -21.33 11.27
C LEU A 251 -5.84 -21.87 10.38
N GLU A 252 -7.09 -21.54 10.69
CA GLU A 252 -8.27 -22.09 10.03
C GLU A 252 -9.03 -21.06 9.20
N ASN A 253 -9.57 -21.47 8.04
CA ASN A 253 -10.50 -20.63 7.26
C ASN A 253 -11.85 -21.32 7.14
N ALA A 254 -12.91 -20.54 7.29
CA ALA A 254 -14.25 -20.99 7.00
C ALA A 254 -14.53 -20.89 5.50
N ARG A 255 -15.29 -21.86 4.98
CA ARG A 255 -15.81 -21.81 3.61
C ARG A 255 -16.77 -20.63 3.46
N ASP A 256 -16.77 -20.02 2.28
CA ASP A 256 -17.78 -19.05 1.89
C ASP A 256 -19.11 -19.78 1.71
N SER A 257 -20.08 -19.49 2.58
CA SER A 257 -21.43 -20.06 2.52
C SER A 257 -22.20 -19.72 1.25
N TYR A 258 -21.71 -18.78 0.43
CA TYR A 258 -22.32 -18.37 -0.84
C TYR A 258 -21.53 -18.81 -2.07
N ALA A 259 -20.38 -19.48 -1.92
CA ALA A 259 -19.61 -19.98 -3.05
C ALA A 259 -20.43 -21.03 -3.81
N GLY A 260 -20.78 -20.72 -5.07
CA GLY A 260 -21.49 -21.63 -5.96
C GLY A 260 -23.02 -21.61 -5.87
N VAL A 261 -23.65 -20.67 -5.16
CA VAL A 261 -25.10 -20.43 -5.29
C VAL A 261 -25.35 -19.76 -6.66
N PRO A 262 -26.02 -20.42 -7.63
CA PRO A 262 -26.42 -19.74 -8.84
C PRO A 262 -27.40 -18.63 -8.45
N ILE A 263 -27.13 -17.39 -8.87
CA ILE A 263 -28.05 -16.27 -8.62
C ILE A 263 -29.28 -16.49 -9.51
N THR A 264 -30.27 -17.22 -9.01
CA THR A 264 -31.52 -17.50 -9.73
C THR A 264 -32.58 -16.43 -9.50
N ASP A 265 -32.35 -15.48 -8.59
CA ASP A 265 -33.23 -14.37 -8.31
C ASP A 265 -32.54 -13.00 -8.52
N PRO A 266 -32.97 -12.18 -9.50
CA PRO A 266 -32.36 -10.88 -9.78
C PRO A 266 -32.51 -9.85 -8.64
N ASP A 267 -33.40 -10.06 -7.65
CA ASP A 267 -33.52 -9.15 -6.50
C ASP A 267 -32.57 -9.49 -5.34
N GLU A 268 -32.15 -10.75 -5.17
CA GLU A 268 -31.07 -11.11 -4.23
C GLU A 268 -29.68 -10.67 -4.74
N GLY A 269 -29.50 -10.62 -6.07
CA GLY A 269 -28.31 -10.06 -6.71
C GLY A 269 -28.08 -8.57 -6.39
N ARG A 270 -29.13 -7.83 -6.00
CA ARG A 270 -29.05 -6.41 -5.62
C ARG A 270 -28.52 -6.21 -4.20
N ALA A 271 -28.80 -7.17 -3.29
CA ALA A 271 -28.21 -7.20 -1.95
C ALA A 271 -26.72 -7.57 -2.01
N ALA A 272 -26.35 -8.58 -2.81
CA ALA A 272 -24.96 -9.00 -3.00
C ALA A 272 -24.08 -7.90 -3.64
N ARG A 273 -24.62 -7.10 -4.56
CA ARG A 273 -23.90 -5.95 -5.16
C ARG A 273 -23.69 -4.79 -4.18
N ARG A 274 -24.54 -4.65 -3.15
CA ARG A 274 -24.42 -3.58 -2.16
C ARG A 274 -23.29 -3.84 -1.16
N VAL A 275 -22.97 -5.11 -0.87
CA VAL A 275 -21.81 -5.50 -0.04
C VAL A 275 -20.49 -5.29 -0.77
N ARG A 276 -20.46 -5.46 -2.11
CA ARG A 276 -19.24 -5.27 -2.93
C ARG A 276 -18.85 -3.80 -3.20
N ARG A 277 -19.63 -2.80 -2.75
CA ARG A 277 -19.38 -1.38 -3.09
C ARG A 277 -19.35 -0.40 -1.90
N TRP A 278 -19.20 -0.89 -0.67
CA TRP A 278 -19.14 -0.01 0.49
C TRP A 278 -17.88 -0.23 1.33
N SER A 279 -16.85 0.52 1.00
CA SER A 279 -15.66 0.75 1.82
C SER A 279 -15.51 2.26 1.97
N GLY A 280 -16.28 2.84 2.88
CA GLY A 280 -16.18 4.25 3.26
C GLY A 280 -16.47 4.37 4.76
N PRO A 281 -15.68 5.14 5.52
CA PRO A 281 -15.85 5.22 6.96
C PRO A 281 -17.16 5.94 7.33
N LEU A 282 -17.94 5.32 8.21
CA LEU A 282 -19.07 5.93 8.89
C LEU A 282 -18.57 7.08 9.78
N THR A 283 -18.95 8.32 9.46
CA THR A 283 -18.92 9.42 10.44
C THR A 283 -20.09 9.26 11.42
N PRO A 284 -19.90 9.48 12.74
CA PRO A 284 -21.02 9.49 13.67
C PRO A 284 -21.80 10.81 13.49
N SER A 285 -23.09 10.69 13.12
CA SER A 285 -24.01 11.81 13.07
C SER A 285 -24.34 12.27 14.48
N ALA A 286 -24.05 13.53 14.78
CA ALA A 286 -24.42 14.20 16.01
C ALA A 286 -25.96 14.30 16.13
N GLU A 287 -26.47 13.87 17.28
CA GLU A 287 -27.79 14.27 17.77
C GLU A 287 -27.80 15.79 18.02
N GLN A 288 -28.69 16.49 17.32
CA GLN A 288 -29.19 17.78 17.78
C GLN A 288 -30.68 17.61 18.10
N HIS A 289 -30.96 17.44 19.39
CA HIS A 289 -32.27 17.72 19.96
C HIS A 289 -32.33 19.24 20.23
N GLY A 290 -33.17 19.95 19.47
CA GLY A 290 -33.70 21.24 19.88
C GLY A 290 -35.07 21.06 20.53
N PRO A 291 -35.49 21.95 21.44
CA PRO A 291 -36.92 22.23 21.63
C PRO A 291 -37.46 23.15 20.53
#